data_AF-A0A553QPL3-F1
#
_entry.id   AF-A0A553QPL3-F1
#
_cell.length_a   1.000
_cell.length_b   1.000
_cell.length_c   1.000
_cell.angle_alpha   90.00
_cell.angle_beta   90.00
_cell.angle_gamma   90.00
#
_symmetry.space_group_name_H-M   'P 1'
#
loop_
_entity.id
_entity.type
_entity.pdbx_description
1 polymer ?
#
loop_
_entity_poly.entity_id
_entity_poly.type
_entity_poly.pdbx_seq_one_letter_code
_entity_poly.pdbx_strand_id
1 'polypeptide(L)'
;MPVNAVHWFRKGLRLHDNPSLLEAIRNAHTLRCVYFLDPWFAGASSLGVNRWRFLLQSLEDLDSSLRKLNSRLFVIRGQPADIFPRLFKEWEVTRLTFEFDSEPFGKERDAAIRKLASEAGVEVIMKVSHTLYDLDSIVELNGGAAPLTYKRFQTLVSSMDPPEPPLDPPDSVMMGNCVTPISENHRERFGVPLLEELGFDTEGLAAAVWPGGESEALKRLERQLGPDSTAAWQENFERVKLSPSPLMASPLGLSPYLRFGCLSCRLFYCKLTQLYKKVKKNTSPSISLYDKLLWREFFYTASMNNPRFDRMEGNPICIRIPWDRNPEALAKWAEGRTGFPWIDAIMTQLREEGWIHHLARHAVACFLTRGDLWISWEEGMKVFEELLLDSDWSVNAGSWLCLSCSSFFQQFFHCYCPVGFGRRIDPNGDFIRRYLPVLRDFPAKFIYDPWNAPGDVQKAAKCVIGVDYPKPMVNHAEASRLNIERMRQIYQQLSRYRGLSLLATVPSNHPEDVNVNDSRGSTVHRKTSHSEFINPDIHFLGDLTVTEPHFYFCPTGVRKEQSGVSGVRPRSAKHRHSPGHRTSPYTTQSDQPDQNHQFAIPQQPGSLLFLQDV
;
A
#
# COMPACT_ATOMS: atom_id res chain seq x y z
N MET A 1 -41.34 -6.38 -18.30
CA MET A 1 -41.14 -7.54 -17.41
C MET A 1 -40.70 -7.02 -16.05
N PRO A 2 -41.06 -7.66 -14.94
CA PRO A 2 -40.54 -7.29 -13.63
C PRO A 2 -39.01 -7.38 -13.65
N VAL A 3 -38.35 -6.41 -13.03
CA VAL A 3 -36.88 -6.42 -12.93
C VAL A 3 -36.51 -7.06 -11.60
N ASN A 4 -35.95 -8.27 -11.66
CA ASN A 4 -35.41 -8.97 -10.50
C ASN A 4 -33.88 -8.84 -10.53
N ALA A 5 -33.37 -8.00 -9.64
CA ALA A 5 -31.96 -7.64 -9.60
C ALA A 5 -31.19 -8.45 -8.56
N VAL A 6 -29.97 -8.82 -8.92
CA VAL A 6 -28.96 -9.35 -8.01
C VAL A 6 -27.76 -8.40 -8.02
N HIS A 7 -27.34 -7.93 -6.84
CA HIS A 7 -26.08 -7.21 -6.69
C HIS A 7 -25.05 -8.13 -6.04
N TRP A 8 -23.93 -8.38 -6.74
CA TRP A 8 -22.90 -9.31 -6.29
C TRP A 8 -21.68 -8.59 -5.70
N PHE A 9 -21.55 -8.68 -4.38
CA PHE A 9 -20.42 -8.19 -3.59
C PHE A 9 -19.19 -9.13 -3.66
N ARG A 10 -17.98 -8.55 -3.70
CA ARG A 10 -16.68 -9.27 -3.66
C ARG A 10 -15.64 -8.43 -2.92
N LYS A 11 -15.21 -7.34 -3.55
CA LYS A 11 -14.61 -6.16 -2.92
C LYS A 11 -15.79 -5.27 -2.51
N GLY A 12 -15.72 -3.96 -2.67
CA GLY A 12 -16.89 -3.08 -2.60
C GLY A 12 -17.87 -3.35 -1.45
N LEU A 13 -17.41 -3.81 -0.28
CA LEU A 13 -18.25 -4.27 0.83
C LEU A 13 -18.84 -3.09 1.61
N ARG A 14 -19.63 -2.27 0.89
CA ARG A 14 -20.21 -1.02 1.37
C ARG A 14 -21.50 -0.68 0.62
N LEU A 15 -22.34 0.11 1.25
CA LEU A 15 -23.51 0.73 0.64
C LEU A 15 -23.20 2.13 0.09
N HIS A 16 -22.34 2.91 0.76
CA HIS A 16 -21.92 4.22 0.26
C HIS A 16 -21.09 4.10 -1.02
N ASP A 17 -21.22 5.08 -1.91
CA ASP A 17 -20.47 5.15 -3.16
C ASP A 17 -20.42 3.82 -3.94
N ASN A 18 -21.59 3.18 -4.07
CA ASN A 18 -21.74 1.91 -4.78
C ASN A 18 -22.62 2.11 -6.03
N PRO A 19 -22.05 2.63 -7.13
CA PRO A 19 -22.80 2.90 -8.36
C PRO A 19 -23.44 1.65 -8.96
N SER A 20 -22.80 0.48 -8.86
CA SER A 20 -23.37 -0.78 -9.35
C SER A 20 -24.59 -1.21 -8.53
N LEU A 21 -24.59 -1.00 -7.22
CA LEU A 21 -25.76 -1.26 -6.37
C LEU A 21 -26.92 -0.31 -6.71
N LEU A 22 -26.64 0.97 -6.95
CA LEU A 22 -27.67 1.94 -7.35
C LEU A 22 -28.31 1.56 -8.71
N GLU A 23 -27.52 1.04 -9.65
CA GLU A 23 -28.05 0.48 -10.91
C GLU A 23 -28.87 -0.81 -10.68
N ALA A 24 -28.57 -1.59 -9.64
CA ALA A 24 -29.39 -2.74 -9.27
C ALA A 24 -30.77 -2.31 -8.77
N ILE A 25 -30.84 -1.22 -8.01
CA ILE A 25 -32.08 -0.71 -7.42
C ILE A 25 -32.97 -0.03 -8.48
N ARG A 26 -32.35 0.63 -9.46
CA ARG A 26 -33.08 1.44 -10.47
C ARG A 26 -34.14 0.61 -11.21
N ASN A 27 -35.41 0.95 -10.98
CA ASN A 27 -36.60 0.29 -11.56
C ASN A 27 -36.72 -1.21 -11.21
N ALA A 28 -36.04 -1.67 -10.15
CA ALA A 28 -36.14 -3.05 -9.69
C ALA A 28 -37.44 -3.28 -8.91
N HIS A 29 -38.04 -4.45 -9.14
CA HIS A 29 -39.14 -4.98 -8.34
C HIS A 29 -38.59 -5.75 -7.15
N THR A 30 -37.53 -6.54 -7.39
CA THR A 30 -36.82 -7.23 -6.31
C THR A 30 -35.32 -6.99 -6.38
N LEU A 31 -34.68 -6.94 -5.20
CA LEU A 31 -33.21 -6.88 -5.07
C LEU A 31 -32.74 -7.97 -4.11
N ARG A 32 -31.72 -8.72 -4.52
CA ARG A 32 -30.94 -9.60 -3.63
C ARG A 32 -29.46 -9.21 -3.68
N CYS A 33 -28.93 -8.86 -2.52
CA CYS A 33 -27.52 -8.60 -2.32
C CYS A 33 -26.81 -9.90 -1.98
N VAL A 34 -25.89 -10.37 -2.83
CA VAL A 34 -25.24 -11.68 -2.68
C VAL A 34 -23.74 -11.53 -2.45
N TYR A 35 -23.18 -12.42 -1.64
CA TYR A 35 -21.74 -12.64 -1.53
C TYR A 35 -21.47 -14.13 -1.71
N PHE A 36 -20.51 -14.49 -2.56
CA PHE A 36 -20.10 -15.88 -2.75
C PHE A 36 -18.93 -16.19 -1.83
N LEU A 37 -19.14 -17.19 -0.97
CA LEU A 37 -18.16 -17.69 -0.03
C LEU A 37 -17.90 -19.15 -0.38
N ASP A 38 -16.67 -19.54 -0.69
CA ASP A 38 -16.34 -20.95 -0.84
C ASP A 38 -15.83 -21.51 0.51
N PRO A 39 -16.63 -22.27 1.27
CA PRO A 39 -16.20 -22.79 2.56
C PRO A 39 -15.09 -23.85 2.41
N TRP A 40 -15.01 -24.54 1.26
CA TRP A 40 -13.92 -25.49 0.99
C TRP A 40 -12.60 -24.78 0.78
N PHE A 41 -12.66 -23.55 0.26
CA PHE A 41 -11.50 -22.67 0.17
C PHE A 41 -11.03 -22.24 1.56
N ALA A 42 -11.92 -21.98 2.53
CA ALA A 42 -11.48 -21.52 3.86
C ALA A 42 -10.56 -22.50 4.60
N GLY A 43 -10.89 -23.79 4.60
CA GLY A 43 -10.08 -24.83 5.26
C GLY A 43 -8.87 -25.32 4.48
N ALA A 44 -8.84 -25.10 3.15
CA ALA A 44 -7.72 -25.51 2.28
C ALA A 44 -6.82 -24.34 1.82
N SER A 45 -7.23 -23.11 2.09
CA SER A 45 -6.51 -21.91 1.69
C SER A 45 -5.41 -21.58 2.68
N SER A 46 -4.30 -21.07 2.17
CA SER A 46 -3.22 -20.50 2.96
C SER A 46 -3.55 -19.10 3.49
N LEU A 47 -4.83 -18.75 3.67
CA LEU A 47 -5.22 -17.44 4.18
C LEU A 47 -5.34 -17.48 5.71
N GLY A 48 -4.69 -16.55 6.38
CA GLY A 48 -4.68 -16.44 7.84
C GLY A 48 -6.04 -16.05 8.42
N VAL A 49 -6.28 -16.48 9.66
CA VAL A 49 -7.52 -16.23 10.41
C VAL A 49 -7.90 -14.75 10.48
N ASN A 50 -6.93 -13.84 10.53
CA ASN A 50 -7.18 -12.40 10.58
C ASN A 50 -7.91 -11.89 9.34
N ARG A 51 -7.55 -12.37 8.14
CA ARG A 51 -8.21 -11.97 6.88
C ARG A 51 -9.64 -12.49 6.82
N TRP A 52 -9.86 -13.76 7.23
CA TRP A 52 -11.19 -14.34 7.31
C TRP A 52 -12.08 -13.62 8.33
N ARG A 53 -11.55 -13.35 9.52
CA ARG A 53 -12.25 -12.59 10.56
C ARG A 53 -12.67 -11.22 10.08
N PHE A 54 -11.75 -10.48 9.43
CA PHE A 54 -12.07 -9.15 8.88
C PHE A 54 -13.16 -9.25 7.81
N LEU A 55 -13.09 -10.23 6.92
CA LEU A 55 -14.11 -10.46 5.90
C LEU A 55 -15.48 -10.73 6.53
N LEU A 56 -15.57 -11.70 7.44
CA LEU A 56 -16.84 -12.07 8.07
C LEU A 56 -17.46 -10.90 8.84
N GLN A 57 -16.67 -10.16 9.61
CA GLN A 57 -17.13 -8.93 10.28
C GLN A 57 -17.64 -7.89 9.27
N SER A 58 -17.00 -7.78 8.11
CA SER A 58 -17.43 -6.88 7.04
C SER A 58 -18.76 -7.32 6.42
N LEU A 59 -18.98 -8.63 6.25
CA LEU A 59 -20.24 -9.19 5.77
C LEU A 59 -21.36 -9.06 6.81
N GLU A 60 -21.06 -9.21 8.10
CA GLU A 60 -22.02 -8.98 9.20
C GLU A 60 -22.47 -7.52 9.28
N ASP A 61 -21.53 -6.58 9.13
CA ASP A 61 -21.83 -5.15 9.07
C ASP A 61 -22.70 -4.81 7.84
N LEU A 62 -22.39 -5.42 6.69
CA LEU A 62 -23.18 -5.27 5.48
C LEU A 62 -24.60 -5.84 5.62
N ASP A 63 -24.77 -7.04 6.20
CA ASP A 63 -26.10 -7.60 6.51
C ASP A 63 -26.87 -6.68 7.48
N SER A 64 -26.18 -6.14 8.49
CA SER A 64 -26.76 -5.22 9.46
C SER A 64 -27.24 -3.92 8.82
N SER A 65 -26.49 -3.38 7.86
CA SER A 65 -26.88 -2.18 7.11
C SER A 65 -28.02 -2.46 6.12
N LEU A 66 -28.03 -3.62 5.46
CA LEU A 66 -29.14 -4.04 4.59
C LEU A 66 -30.45 -4.26 5.37
N ARG A 67 -30.38 -4.74 6.62
CA ARG A 67 -31.57 -4.88 7.49
C ARG A 67 -32.26 -3.54 7.75
N LYS A 68 -31.51 -2.44 7.85
CA LYS A 68 -32.06 -1.09 8.01
C LYS A 68 -32.88 -0.65 6.78
N LEU A 69 -32.65 -1.29 5.63
CA LEU A 69 -33.37 -1.09 4.37
C LEU A 69 -34.42 -2.20 4.12
N ASN A 70 -34.83 -2.95 5.15
CA ASN A 70 -35.73 -4.11 5.03
C ASN A 70 -35.23 -5.18 4.04
N SER A 71 -33.91 -5.31 3.92
CA SER A 71 -33.22 -6.29 3.08
C SER A 71 -32.31 -7.17 3.92
N ARG A 72 -31.58 -8.09 3.29
CA ARG A 72 -30.61 -9.01 3.91
C ARG A 72 -29.47 -9.30 2.93
N LEU A 73 -28.30 -9.63 3.48
CA LEU A 73 -27.22 -10.23 2.72
C LEU A 73 -27.51 -11.72 2.50
N PHE A 74 -27.25 -12.20 1.28
CA PHE A 74 -27.33 -13.60 0.92
C PHE A 74 -25.92 -14.15 0.73
N VAL A 75 -25.37 -14.82 1.75
CA VAL A 75 -24.08 -15.50 1.65
C VAL A 75 -24.28 -16.87 1.01
N ILE A 76 -23.77 -17.03 -0.21
CA ILE A 76 -23.96 -18.20 -1.05
C ILE A 76 -22.70 -19.06 -0.97
N ARG A 77 -22.87 -20.33 -0.63
CA ARG A 77 -21.76 -21.27 -0.43
C ARG A 77 -21.38 -21.95 -1.74
N GLY A 78 -20.15 -21.74 -2.20
CA GLY A 78 -19.56 -22.38 -3.39
C GLY A 78 -19.15 -21.40 -4.49
N GLN A 79 -18.88 -21.93 -5.68
CA GLN A 79 -18.29 -21.17 -6.77
C GLN A 79 -19.35 -20.41 -7.59
N PRO A 80 -19.09 -19.13 -7.96
CA PRO A 80 -20.02 -18.33 -8.75
C PRO A 80 -20.45 -18.99 -10.06
N ALA A 81 -19.50 -19.58 -10.80
CA ALA A 81 -19.76 -20.16 -12.12
C ALA A 81 -20.75 -21.33 -12.08
N ASP A 82 -20.73 -22.11 -11.01
CA ASP A 82 -21.58 -23.29 -10.85
C ASP A 82 -23.00 -22.92 -10.38
N ILE A 83 -23.10 -21.85 -9.59
CA ILE A 83 -24.32 -21.53 -8.85
C ILE A 83 -25.15 -20.44 -9.54
N PHE A 84 -24.53 -19.45 -10.17
CA PHE A 84 -25.26 -18.38 -10.86
C PHE A 84 -26.32 -18.88 -11.86
N PRO A 85 -26.03 -19.88 -12.72
CA PRO A 85 -27.04 -20.43 -13.63
C PRO A 85 -28.30 -20.93 -12.90
N ARG A 86 -28.12 -21.54 -11.71
CA ARG A 86 -29.24 -21.98 -10.88
C ARG A 86 -30.01 -20.78 -10.31
N LEU A 87 -29.30 -19.78 -9.78
CA LEU A 87 -29.92 -18.59 -9.18
C LEU A 87 -30.68 -17.76 -10.21
N PHE A 88 -30.16 -17.62 -11.43
CA PHE A 88 -30.85 -16.90 -12.50
C PHE A 88 -32.22 -17.50 -12.78
N LYS A 89 -32.32 -18.82 -12.78
CA LYS A 89 -33.59 -19.54 -12.94
C LYS A 89 -34.46 -19.49 -11.69
N GLU A 90 -33.91 -19.80 -10.51
CA GLU A 90 -34.66 -19.91 -9.25
C GLU A 90 -35.25 -18.56 -8.80
N TRP A 91 -34.54 -17.47 -9.05
CA TRP A 91 -34.96 -16.12 -8.66
C TRP A 91 -35.47 -15.27 -9.82
N GLU A 92 -35.61 -15.88 -11.02
CA GLU A 92 -36.05 -15.22 -12.25
C GLU A 92 -35.28 -13.91 -12.49
N VAL A 93 -33.96 -13.96 -12.30
CA VAL A 93 -33.10 -12.77 -12.35
C VAL A 93 -33.13 -12.22 -13.77
N THR A 94 -33.26 -10.90 -13.89
CA THR A 94 -33.19 -10.20 -15.18
C THR A 94 -32.02 -9.23 -15.23
N ARG A 95 -31.46 -8.87 -14.06
CA ARG A 95 -30.31 -7.99 -13.94
C ARG A 95 -29.32 -8.49 -12.89
N LEU A 96 -28.05 -8.57 -13.27
CA LEU A 96 -26.92 -8.79 -12.38
C LEU A 96 -26.05 -7.53 -12.39
N THR A 97 -25.72 -6.98 -11.22
CA THR A 97 -24.78 -5.86 -11.13
C THR A 97 -23.65 -6.15 -10.19
N PHE A 98 -22.51 -5.51 -10.45
CA PHE A 98 -21.35 -5.58 -9.57
C PHE A 98 -20.28 -4.55 -9.87
N GLU A 99 -19.40 -4.30 -8.89
CA GLU A 99 -18.23 -3.43 -9.06
C GLU A 99 -17.19 -4.07 -10.00
N PHE A 100 -16.61 -3.26 -10.90
CA PHE A 100 -15.57 -3.71 -11.83
C PHE A 100 -14.29 -4.13 -11.08
N ASP A 101 -13.72 -5.26 -11.48
CA ASP A 101 -12.49 -5.82 -10.93
C ASP A 101 -11.38 -5.78 -11.98
N SER A 102 -10.35 -4.96 -11.75
CA SER A 102 -9.26 -4.76 -12.71
C SER A 102 -8.20 -5.86 -12.68
N GLU A 103 -8.18 -6.71 -11.67
CA GLU A 103 -7.20 -7.78 -11.52
C GLU A 103 -7.43 -8.90 -12.57
N PRO A 104 -6.39 -9.50 -13.16
CA PRO A 104 -6.52 -10.45 -14.27
C PRO A 104 -7.44 -11.64 -13.97
N PHE A 105 -7.32 -12.26 -12.80
CA PHE A 105 -8.19 -13.36 -12.39
C PHE A 105 -9.65 -12.89 -12.22
N GLY A 106 -9.85 -11.69 -11.67
CA GLY A 106 -11.17 -11.06 -11.56
C GLY A 106 -11.82 -10.82 -12.92
N LYS A 107 -11.05 -10.30 -13.89
CA LYS A 107 -11.49 -10.09 -15.28
C LYS A 107 -11.91 -11.40 -15.96
N GLU A 108 -11.13 -12.47 -15.79
CA GLU A 108 -11.42 -13.78 -16.37
C GLU A 108 -12.71 -14.39 -15.79
N ARG A 109 -12.82 -14.39 -14.45
CA ARG A 109 -14.04 -14.81 -13.74
C ARG A 109 -15.26 -14.02 -14.23
N ASP A 110 -15.16 -12.71 -14.27
CA ASP A 110 -16.29 -11.84 -14.64
C ASP A 110 -16.66 -11.98 -16.12
N ALA A 111 -15.70 -12.30 -17.01
CA ALA A 111 -15.99 -12.66 -18.40
C ALA A 111 -16.79 -13.96 -18.49
N ALA A 112 -16.43 -14.99 -17.71
CA ALA A 112 -17.18 -16.24 -17.66
C ALA A 112 -18.61 -16.03 -17.12
N ILE A 113 -18.78 -15.27 -16.04
CA ILE A 113 -20.11 -14.98 -15.47
C ILE A 113 -20.96 -14.15 -16.43
N ARG A 114 -20.38 -13.18 -17.15
CA ARG A 114 -21.11 -12.42 -18.19
C ARG A 114 -21.63 -13.31 -19.31
N LYS A 115 -20.84 -14.31 -19.73
CA LYS A 115 -21.27 -15.29 -20.73
C LYS A 115 -22.48 -16.09 -20.22
N LEU A 116 -22.41 -16.62 -19.00
CA LEU A 116 -23.52 -17.36 -18.37
C LEU A 116 -24.78 -16.49 -18.20
N ALA A 117 -24.61 -15.23 -17.82
CA ALA A 117 -25.71 -14.27 -17.70
C ALA A 117 -26.36 -14.00 -19.07
N SER A 118 -25.56 -13.80 -20.12
CA SER A 118 -26.06 -13.61 -21.49
C SER A 118 -26.84 -14.83 -22.00
N GLU A 119 -26.37 -16.05 -21.70
CA GLU A 119 -27.06 -17.30 -22.06
C GLU A 119 -28.42 -17.44 -21.34
N ALA A 120 -28.53 -16.88 -20.13
CA ALA A 120 -29.77 -16.84 -19.35
C ALA A 120 -30.66 -15.60 -19.64
N GLY A 121 -30.26 -14.71 -20.54
CA GLY A 121 -31.00 -13.47 -20.84
C GLY A 121 -30.94 -12.41 -19.72
N VAL A 122 -29.91 -12.46 -18.88
CA VAL A 122 -29.68 -11.54 -17.75
C VAL A 122 -28.82 -10.36 -18.20
N GLU A 123 -29.31 -9.14 -18.00
CA GLU A 123 -28.53 -7.91 -18.19
C GLU A 123 -27.40 -7.83 -17.16
N VAL A 124 -26.17 -7.54 -17.58
CA VAL A 124 -25.04 -7.33 -16.66
C VAL A 124 -24.59 -5.87 -16.67
N ILE A 125 -24.58 -5.23 -15.50
CA ILE A 125 -24.11 -3.86 -15.32
C ILE A 125 -22.91 -3.83 -14.39
N MET A 126 -21.80 -3.26 -14.89
CA MET A 126 -20.58 -3.07 -14.12
C MET A 126 -20.22 -1.59 -14.05
N LYS A 127 -19.75 -1.13 -12.90
CA LYS A 127 -19.28 0.25 -12.70
C LYS A 127 -17.94 0.25 -11.97
N VAL A 128 -17.09 1.21 -12.33
CA VAL A 128 -15.80 1.42 -11.66
C VAL A 128 -16.03 2.22 -10.39
N SER A 129 -15.65 1.65 -9.24
CA SER A 129 -15.68 2.32 -7.95
C SER A 129 -14.66 1.79 -6.93
N HIS A 130 -13.90 0.75 -7.28
CA HIS A 130 -12.79 0.26 -6.46
C HIS A 130 -11.52 1.10 -6.66
N THR A 131 -11.42 1.78 -7.80
CA THR A 131 -10.35 2.71 -8.17
C THR A 131 -10.89 4.12 -8.34
N LEU A 132 -10.02 5.13 -8.22
CA LEU A 132 -10.35 6.54 -8.44
C LEU A 132 -10.71 6.81 -9.90
N TYR A 133 -10.04 6.11 -10.81
CA TYR A 133 -10.15 6.31 -12.25
C TYR A 133 -10.52 5.01 -12.96
N ASP A 134 -11.02 5.16 -14.18
CA ASP A 134 -10.99 4.08 -15.16
C ASP A 134 -9.54 3.86 -15.63
N LEU A 135 -9.02 2.66 -15.37
CA LEU A 135 -7.64 2.32 -15.65
C LEU A 135 -7.37 2.14 -17.14
N ASP A 136 -8.38 1.74 -17.92
CA ASP A 136 -8.26 1.63 -19.37
C ASP A 136 -7.97 3.01 -19.97
N SER A 137 -8.60 4.07 -19.45
CA SER A 137 -8.30 5.45 -19.85
C SER A 137 -6.86 5.87 -19.57
N ILE A 138 -6.27 5.42 -18.45
CA ILE A 138 -4.86 5.71 -18.13
C ILE A 138 -3.92 5.01 -19.11
N VAL A 139 -4.23 3.75 -19.45
CA VAL A 139 -3.46 2.95 -20.41
C VAL A 139 -3.54 3.55 -21.82
N GLU A 140 -4.72 3.98 -22.26
CA GLU A 140 -4.94 4.65 -23.54
C GLU A 140 -4.13 5.96 -23.64
N LEU A 141 -4.19 6.81 -22.61
CA LEU A 141 -3.41 8.05 -22.54
C LEU A 141 -1.88 7.81 -22.58
N ASN A 142 -1.45 6.62 -22.20
CA ASN A 142 -0.04 6.22 -22.27
C ASN A 142 0.30 5.39 -23.51
N GLY A 143 -0.52 5.44 -24.56
CA GLY A 143 -0.24 4.80 -25.85
C GLY A 143 -0.52 3.29 -25.86
N GLY A 144 -1.51 2.83 -25.07
CA GLY A 144 -1.92 1.43 -25.03
C GLY A 144 -1.11 0.53 -24.09
N ALA A 145 -0.20 1.11 -23.30
CA ALA A 145 0.62 0.38 -22.33
C ALA A 145 0.55 1.01 -20.94
N ALA A 146 0.57 0.19 -19.89
CA ALA A 146 0.58 0.70 -18.52
C ALA A 146 1.88 1.49 -18.22
N PRO A 147 1.81 2.62 -17.49
CA PRO A 147 3.00 3.35 -17.08
C PRO A 147 3.84 2.51 -16.11
N LEU A 148 5.15 2.39 -16.37
CA LEU A 148 6.08 1.61 -15.55
C LEU A 148 6.92 2.45 -14.60
N THR A 149 6.65 3.74 -14.48
CA THR A 149 7.26 4.59 -13.45
C THR A 149 6.19 5.42 -12.77
N TYR A 150 6.31 5.58 -11.46
CA TYR A 150 5.35 6.35 -10.67
C TYR A 150 5.24 7.81 -11.14
N LYS A 151 6.38 8.44 -11.49
CA LYS A 151 6.41 9.81 -12.03
C LYS A 151 5.64 9.94 -13.35
N ARG A 152 5.77 8.96 -14.26
CA ARG A 152 4.99 8.95 -15.51
C ARG A 152 3.50 8.80 -15.21
N PHE A 153 3.15 7.89 -14.30
CA PHE A 153 1.77 7.71 -13.84
C PHE A 153 1.19 9.01 -13.25
N GLN A 154 1.89 9.68 -12.34
CA GLN A 154 1.47 10.98 -11.79
C GLN A 154 1.28 12.04 -12.89
N THR A 155 2.15 12.07 -13.91
CA THR A 155 2.04 13.02 -15.03
C THR A 155 0.76 12.78 -15.83
N LEU A 156 0.43 11.51 -16.10
CA LEU A 156 -0.79 11.13 -16.82
C LEU A 156 -2.04 11.51 -16.02
N VAL A 157 -2.11 11.09 -14.76
CA VAL A 157 -3.27 11.36 -13.88
C VAL A 157 -3.46 12.86 -13.66
N SER A 158 -2.38 13.64 -13.56
CA SER A 158 -2.46 15.11 -13.43
C SER A 158 -3.03 15.80 -14.67
N SER A 159 -3.06 15.11 -15.82
CA SER A 159 -3.67 15.62 -17.06
C SER A 159 -5.11 15.17 -17.28
N MET A 160 -5.64 14.30 -16.41
CA MET A 160 -7.02 13.81 -16.46
C MET A 160 -7.95 14.72 -15.66
N ASP A 161 -9.25 14.60 -15.94
CA ASP A 161 -10.27 15.21 -15.08
C ASP A 161 -10.20 14.62 -13.66
N PRO A 162 -10.62 15.38 -12.63
CA PRO A 162 -10.70 14.84 -11.27
C PRO A 162 -11.58 13.58 -11.20
N PRO A 163 -11.32 12.67 -10.24
CA PRO A 163 -12.18 11.52 -10.00
C PRO A 163 -13.64 11.92 -9.83
N GLU A 164 -14.55 11.07 -10.30
CA GLU A 164 -15.99 11.27 -10.08
C GLU A 164 -16.29 11.42 -8.58
N PRO A 165 -17.20 12.34 -8.20
CA PRO A 165 -17.58 12.48 -6.81
C PRO A 165 -18.26 11.19 -6.30
N PRO A 166 -18.07 10.85 -5.01
CA PRO A 166 -18.73 9.68 -4.43
C PRO A 166 -20.25 9.83 -4.45
N LEU A 167 -20.95 8.72 -4.63
CA LEU A 167 -22.42 8.69 -4.58
C LEU A 167 -22.94 8.43 -3.16
N ASP A 168 -24.12 8.96 -2.87
CA ASP A 168 -24.82 8.70 -1.61
C ASP A 168 -25.26 7.22 -1.52
N PRO A 169 -25.31 6.64 -0.31
CA PRO A 169 -25.80 5.29 -0.12
C PRO A 169 -27.31 5.19 -0.45
N PRO A 170 -27.81 3.99 -0.79
CA PRO A 170 -29.23 3.78 -0.97
C PRO A 170 -30.00 4.04 0.33
N ASP A 171 -31.13 4.74 0.22
CA ASP A 171 -32.07 5.00 1.31
C ASP A 171 -33.44 4.37 1.02
N SER A 172 -34.37 4.49 1.97
CA SER A 172 -35.73 3.96 1.81
C SER A 172 -36.50 4.59 0.64
N VAL A 173 -36.16 5.82 0.26
CA VAL A 173 -36.81 6.53 -0.85
C VAL A 173 -36.35 5.96 -2.18
N MET A 174 -35.04 5.71 -2.33
CA MET A 174 -34.45 5.06 -3.49
C MET A 174 -34.92 3.62 -3.64
N MET A 175 -35.06 2.89 -2.52
CA MET A 175 -35.62 1.53 -2.53
C MET A 175 -37.07 1.53 -3.02
N GLY A 176 -37.89 2.52 -2.64
CA GLY A 176 -39.24 2.69 -3.15
C GLY A 176 -40.09 1.42 -3.00
N ASN A 177 -40.54 0.86 -4.13
CA ASN A 177 -41.31 -0.40 -4.17
C ASN A 177 -40.44 -1.66 -4.35
N CYS A 178 -39.12 -1.50 -4.44
CA CYS A 178 -38.19 -2.61 -4.53
C CYS A 178 -38.14 -3.36 -3.20
N VAL A 179 -38.41 -4.66 -3.24
CA VAL A 179 -38.42 -5.52 -2.05
C VAL A 179 -37.35 -6.60 -2.13
N THR A 180 -36.93 -7.11 -0.98
CA THR A 180 -36.08 -8.30 -0.93
C THR A 180 -36.90 -9.47 -0.41
N PRO A 181 -37.19 -10.49 -1.24
CA PRO A 181 -37.89 -11.68 -0.76
C PRO A 181 -37.02 -12.46 0.24
N ILE A 182 -37.43 -12.48 1.50
CA ILE A 182 -36.72 -13.13 2.61
C ILE A 182 -37.60 -14.26 3.16
N SER A 183 -37.00 -15.44 3.34
CA SER A 183 -37.67 -16.61 3.93
C SER A 183 -37.36 -16.70 5.43
N GLU A 184 -38.20 -17.42 6.19
CA GLU A 184 -37.99 -17.60 7.64
C GLU A 184 -36.66 -18.31 7.96
N ASN A 185 -36.23 -19.25 7.11
CA ASN A 185 -34.96 -19.96 7.24
C ASN A 185 -33.76 -19.25 6.57
N HIS A 186 -33.84 -17.94 6.34
CA HIS A 186 -32.77 -17.17 5.70
C HIS A 186 -31.42 -17.32 6.42
N ARG A 187 -31.42 -17.29 7.76
CA ARG A 187 -30.18 -17.37 8.54
C ARG A 187 -29.43 -18.69 8.32
N GLU A 188 -30.16 -19.80 8.27
CA GLU A 188 -29.57 -21.13 8.07
C GLU A 188 -29.00 -21.27 6.65
N ARG A 189 -29.76 -20.81 5.64
CA ARG A 189 -29.39 -20.98 4.23
C ARG A 189 -28.33 -19.99 3.76
N PHE A 190 -28.42 -18.73 4.20
CA PHE A 190 -27.68 -17.60 3.62
C PHE A 190 -27.04 -16.67 4.66
N GLY A 191 -27.06 -17.03 5.94
CA GLY A 191 -26.38 -16.26 6.99
C GLY A 191 -24.88 -16.23 6.79
N VAL A 192 -24.25 -15.18 7.32
CA VAL A 192 -22.79 -15.10 7.45
C VAL A 192 -22.34 -16.22 8.41
N PRO A 193 -21.43 -17.11 8.00
CA PRO A 193 -20.95 -18.17 8.88
C PRO A 193 -20.03 -17.62 9.97
N LEU A 194 -19.88 -18.38 11.05
CA LEU A 194 -18.88 -18.13 12.08
C LEU A 194 -17.49 -18.63 11.64
N LEU A 195 -16.43 -18.19 12.32
CA LEU A 195 -15.06 -18.65 12.04
C LEU A 195 -14.91 -20.16 12.30
N GLU A 196 -15.55 -20.66 13.36
CA GLU A 196 -15.56 -22.06 13.74
C GLU A 196 -16.27 -22.92 12.68
N GLU A 197 -17.32 -22.40 12.04
CA GLU A 197 -18.00 -23.07 10.92
C GLU A 197 -17.10 -23.21 9.68
N LEU A 198 -16.06 -22.37 9.56
CA LEU A 198 -15.05 -22.45 8.50
C LEU A 198 -13.84 -23.31 8.90
N GLY A 199 -13.84 -23.89 10.11
CA GLY A 199 -12.78 -24.76 10.60
C GLY A 199 -11.61 -24.03 11.27
N PHE A 200 -11.75 -22.75 11.60
CA PHE A 200 -10.74 -22.03 12.38
C PHE A 200 -10.89 -22.33 13.87
N ASP A 201 -9.76 -22.59 14.52
CA ASP A 201 -9.68 -22.57 15.98
C ASP A 201 -9.70 -21.12 16.48
N THR A 202 -10.69 -20.80 17.31
CA THR A 202 -10.87 -19.47 17.89
C THR A 202 -10.50 -19.43 19.36
N GLU A 203 -10.09 -20.56 19.96
CA GLU A 203 -9.60 -20.58 21.33
C GLU A 203 -8.33 -19.74 21.46
N GLY A 204 -8.31 -18.81 22.41
CA GLY A 204 -7.18 -17.91 22.62
C GLY A 204 -7.03 -16.79 21.58
N LEU A 205 -7.94 -16.66 20.61
CA LEU A 205 -7.92 -15.57 19.64
C LEU A 205 -8.23 -14.23 20.34
N ALA A 206 -7.24 -13.34 20.40
CA ALA A 206 -7.40 -12.01 20.97
C ALA A 206 -8.43 -11.18 20.18
N ALA A 207 -8.99 -10.14 20.81
CA ALA A 207 -9.88 -9.20 20.14
C ALA A 207 -9.25 -8.60 18.87
N ALA A 208 -10.04 -8.40 17.82
CA ALA A 208 -9.53 -7.89 16.56
C ALA A 208 -9.04 -6.44 16.71
N VAL A 209 -7.75 -6.22 16.46
CA VAL A 209 -7.16 -4.86 16.38
C VAL A 209 -7.74 -4.05 15.21
N TRP A 210 -8.14 -4.76 14.15
CA TRP A 210 -8.79 -4.23 12.96
C TRP A 210 -10.18 -4.87 12.80
N PRO A 211 -11.23 -4.29 13.40
CA PRO A 211 -12.60 -4.73 13.16
C PRO A 211 -13.00 -4.50 11.70
N GLY A 212 -13.63 -5.48 11.05
CA GLY A 212 -14.16 -5.32 9.68
C GLY A 212 -15.41 -4.44 9.61
N GLY A 213 -15.78 -4.02 8.39
CA GLY A 213 -17.04 -3.34 8.11
C GLY A 213 -16.94 -1.90 7.62
N GLU A 214 -17.95 -1.48 6.87
CA GLU A 214 -18.18 -0.11 6.41
C GLU A 214 -18.38 0.84 7.59
N SER A 215 -19.14 0.43 8.62
CA SER A 215 -19.40 1.26 9.80
C SER A 215 -18.11 1.66 10.52
N GLU A 216 -17.19 0.71 10.74
CA GLU A 216 -15.89 1.03 11.36
C GLU A 216 -15.02 1.86 10.41
N ALA A 217 -15.05 1.57 9.10
CA ALA A 217 -14.31 2.34 8.09
C ALA A 217 -14.68 3.82 8.10
N LEU A 218 -15.98 4.13 8.07
CA LEU A 218 -16.51 5.50 8.12
C LEU A 218 -16.18 6.17 9.45
N LYS A 219 -16.32 5.45 10.58
CA LYS A 219 -15.97 5.96 11.91
C LYS A 219 -14.47 6.28 12.04
N ARG A 220 -13.59 5.53 11.38
CA ARG A 220 -12.14 5.81 11.34
C ARG A 220 -11.82 7.01 10.44
N LEU A 221 -12.47 7.11 9.29
CA LEU A 221 -12.37 8.27 8.41
C LEU A 221 -12.77 9.55 9.14
N GLU A 222 -13.92 9.54 9.82
CA GLU A 222 -14.38 10.69 10.62
C GLU A 222 -13.39 11.08 11.72
N ARG A 223 -12.85 10.09 12.45
CA ARG A 223 -11.79 10.32 13.45
C ARG A 223 -10.53 10.96 12.84
N GLN A 224 -10.14 10.55 11.63
CA GLN A 224 -8.97 11.11 10.94
C GLN A 224 -9.20 12.55 10.48
N LEU A 225 -10.42 12.90 10.10
CA LEU A 225 -10.79 14.26 9.68
C LEU A 225 -11.00 15.21 10.86
N GLY A 226 -11.36 14.67 12.04
CA GLY A 226 -11.55 15.39 13.29
C GLY A 226 -12.67 16.45 13.27
N PRO A 227 -13.08 16.97 14.44
CA PRO A 227 -14.04 18.07 14.49
C PRO A 227 -13.41 19.40 14.07
N ASP A 228 -12.13 19.62 14.40
CA ASP A 228 -11.34 20.77 13.96
C ASP A 228 -10.43 20.39 12.79
N SER A 229 -10.78 20.91 11.62
CA SER A 229 -10.07 20.69 10.37
C SER A 229 -8.61 21.15 10.39
N THR A 230 -8.28 22.21 11.13
CA THR A 230 -6.90 22.72 11.20
C THR A 230 -6.04 21.80 12.07
N ALA A 231 -6.55 21.40 13.23
CA ALA A 231 -5.87 20.46 14.12
C ALA A 231 -5.67 19.10 13.44
N ALA A 232 -6.72 18.53 12.84
CA ALA A 232 -6.65 17.27 12.13
C ALA A 232 -5.65 17.33 10.96
N TRP A 233 -5.62 18.43 10.22
CA TRP A 233 -4.62 18.64 9.16
C TRP A 233 -3.19 18.65 9.71
N GLN A 234 -2.95 19.41 10.79
CA GLN A 234 -1.64 19.52 11.39
C GLN A 234 -1.15 18.18 11.95
N GLU A 235 -2.00 17.42 12.63
CA GLU A 235 -1.65 16.17 13.29
C GLU A 235 -1.53 14.98 12.33
N ASN A 236 -2.46 14.86 11.38
CA ASN A 236 -2.58 13.65 10.57
C ASN A 236 -1.96 13.78 9.17
N PHE A 237 -1.71 15.00 8.68
CA PHE A 237 -1.31 15.24 7.29
C PHE A 237 -0.06 16.12 7.12
N GLU A 238 0.15 17.15 7.95
CA GLU A 238 1.29 18.10 7.79
C GLU A 238 2.48 17.78 8.69
N ARG A 239 2.22 17.53 9.98
CA ARG A 239 3.22 17.03 10.92
C ARG A 239 2.88 15.58 11.21
N VAL A 240 3.41 14.67 10.42
CA VAL A 240 3.65 13.31 10.92
C VAL A 240 4.76 13.43 11.97
N LYS A 241 4.44 13.98 13.15
CA LYS A 241 5.25 13.73 14.33
C LYS A 241 5.26 12.22 14.43
N LEU A 242 6.44 11.61 14.33
CA LEU A 242 6.62 10.22 14.68
C LEU A 242 6.02 10.10 16.08
N SER A 243 4.81 9.55 16.16
CA SER A 243 4.21 9.11 17.40
C SER A 243 5.26 8.28 18.14
N PRO A 244 5.27 8.22 19.48
CA PRO A 244 6.21 7.38 20.22
C PRO A 244 6.27 5.92 19.75
N SER A 245 5.26 5.44 18.99
CA SER A 245 5.40 4.23 18.19
C SER A 245 4.61 4.31 16.87
N PRO A 246 5.22 4.78 15.76
CA PRO A 246 4.55 4.82 14.45
C PRO A 246 4.26 3.40 13.90
N LEU A 247 4.84 2.39 14.53
CA LEU A 247 4.75 0.98 14.15
C LEU A 247 3.46 0.32 14.65
N MET A 248 2.80 0.90 15.66
CA MET A 248 1.55 0.37 16.19
C MET A 248 0.39 0.61 15.24
N ALA A 249 -0.57 -0.31 15.23
CA ALA A 249 -1.84 -0.12 14.54
C ALA A 249 -2.53 1.18 15.02
N SER A 250 -2.77 2.09 14.08
CA SER A 250 -3.44 3.35 14.38
C SER A 250 -4.96 3.18 14.35
N PRO A 251 -5.71 3.76 15.31
CA PRO A 251 -7.17 3.83 15.24
C PRO A 251 -7.66 4.71 14.07
N LEU A 252 -6.77 5.40 13.37
CA LEU A 252 -7.04 6.21 12.18
C LEU A 252 -6.69 5.50 10.86
N GLY A 253 -6.08 4.31 10.90
CA GLY A 253 -5.67 3.61 9.68
C GLY A 253 -6.87 3.15 8.85
N LEU A 254 -6.76 3.23 7.52
CA LEU A 254 -7.86 2.95 6.59
C LEU A 254 -7.53 1.80 5.59
N SER A 255 -6.30 1.26 5.60
CA SER A 255 -5.81 0.48 4.46
C SER A 255 -6.51 -0.86 4.29
N PRO A 256 -6.87 -1.62 5.37
CA PRO A 256 -7.71 -2.80 5.22
C PRO A 256 -9.09 -2.47 4.63
N TYR A 257 -9.66 -1.32 4.98
CA TYR A 257 -11.00 -0.93 4.54
C TYR A 257 -11.01 -0.50 3.07
N LEU A 258 -9.94 0.15 2.58
CA LEU A 258 -9.75 0.43 1.16
C LEU A 258 -9.51 -0.84 0.34
N ARG A 259 -8.84 -1.83 0.92
CA ARG A 259 -8.60 -3.16 0.31
C ARG A 259 -9.89 -3.95 0.10
N PHE A 260 -10.70 -4.08 1.14
CA PHE A 260 -11.98 -4.82 1.07
C PHE A 260 -13.10 -3.99 0.44
N GLY A 261 -12.87 -2.70 0.22
CA GLY A 261 -13.86 -1.77 -0.31
C GLY A 261 -14.94 -1.38 0.70
N CYS A 262 -14.70 -1.61 1.99
CA CYS A 262 -15.51 -1.08 3.09
C CYS A 262 -15.46 0.46 3.13
N LEU A 263 -14.37 1.05 2.65
CA LEU A 263 -14.25 2.49 2.39
C LEU A 263 -14.07 2.75 0.90
N SER A 264 -14.84 3.68 0.35
CA SER A 264 -14.61 4.19 -1.00
C SER A 264 -13.33 5.04 -1.06
N CYS A 265 -12.47 4.73 -2.03
CA CYS A 265 -11.31 5.56 -2.34
C CYS A 265 -11.72 6.95 -2.86
N ARG A 266 -12.85 7.06 -3.58
CA ARG A 266 -13.39 8.34 -4.08
C ARG A 266 -13.94 9.20 -2.93
N LEU A 267 -14.60 8.56 -1.95
CA LEU A 267 -15.03 9.24 -0.73
C LEU A 267 -13.83 9.80 0.03
N PHE A 268 -12.80 8.99 0.25
CA PHE A 268 -11.60 9.43 0.93
C PHE A 268 -10.90 10.58 0.18
N TYR A 269 -10.70 10.44 -1.14
CA TYR A 269 -10.16 11.49 -2.00
C TYR A 269 -10.94 12.81 -1.88
N CYS A 270 -12.27 12.75 -1.97
CA CYS A 270 -13.14 13.91 -1.91
C CYS A 270 -13.07 14.60 -0.52
N LYS A 271 -13.15 13.82 0.56
CA LYS A 271 -13.05 14.36 1.93
C LYS A 271 -11.67 14.97 2.20
N LEU A 272 -10.60 14.34 1.73
CA LEU A 272 -9.24 14.89 1.85
C LEU A 272 -9.08 16.19 1.05
N THR A 273 -9.64 16.25 -0.16
CA THR A 273 -9.68 17.48 -0.98
C THR A 273 -10.40 18.61 -0.25
N GLN A 274 -11.57 18.31 0.34
CA GLN A 274 -12.38 19.29 1.07
C GLN A 274 -11.63 19.80 2.31
N LEU A 275 -11.01 18.90 3.07
CA LEU A 275 -10.19 19.24 4.22
C LEU A 275 -9.04 20.18 3.83
N TYR A 276 -8.27 19.81 2.79
CA TYR A 276 -7.18 20.62 2.28
C TYR A 276 -7.63 22.02 1.89
N LYS A 277 -8.71 22.13 1.11
CA LYS A 277 -9.26 23.42 0.67
C LYS A 277 -9.71 24.27 1.86
N LYS A 278 -10.32 23.67 2.87
CA LYS A 278 -10.74 24.39 4.08
C LYS A 278 -9.54 24.97 4.84
N VAL A 279 -8.46 24.22 4.98
CA VAL A 279 -7.27 24.62 5.76
C VAL A 279 -6.36 25.58 4.97
N LYS A 280 -6.16 25.31 3.69
CA LYS A 280 -5.29 26.10 2.78
C LYS A 280 -6.06 27.17 2.00
N LYS A 281 -7.20 27.63 2.53
CA LYS A 281 -8.00 28.77 2.03
C LYS A 281 -8.35 28.69 0.53
N ASN A 282 -8.95 27.57 0.12
CA ASN A 282 -9.39 27.24 -1.25
C ASN A 282 -8.28 27.10 -2.30
N THR A 283 -7.04 26.88 -1.87
CA THR A 283 -5.96 26.51 -2.80
C THR A 283 -6.20 25.11 -3.37
N SER A 284 -5.93 24.92 -4.66
CA SER A 284 -5.97 23.59 -5.29
C SER A 284 -4.84 22.71 -4.73
N PRO A 285 -5.14 21.47 -4.28
CA PRO A 285 -4.12 20.56 -3.80
C PRO A 285 -3.20 20.09 -4.94
N SER A 286 -1.93 19.86 -4.61
CA SER A 286 -1.00 19.13 -5.47
C SER A 286 -1.42 17.66 -5.54
N ILE A 287 -1.13 17.00 -6.67
CA ILE A 287 -1.35 15.56 -6.88
C ILE A 287 -0.70 14.71 -5.78
N SER A 288 0.44 15.19 -5.23
CA SER A 288 1.19 14.53 -4.16
C SER A 288 0.42 14.38 -2.85
N LEU A 289 -0.63 15.17 -2.62
CA LEU A 289 -1.52 14.99 -1.47
C LEU A 289 -2.12 13.57 -1.44
N TYR A 290 -2.34 12.99 -2.61
CA TYR A 290 -3.01 11.71 -2.78
C TYR A 290 -2.02 10.57 -3.01
N ASP A 291 -0.71 10.76 -2.80
CA ASP A 291 0.31 9.79 -3.18
C ASP A 291 0.03 8.38 -2.63
N LYS A 292 -0.53 8.27 -1.43
CA LYS A 292 -0.93 6.98 -0.85
C LYS A 292 -1.99 6.25 -1.69
N LEU A 293 -3.02 6.95 -2.12
CA LEU A 293 -4.04 6.39 -3.03
C LEU A 293 -3.46 6.14 -4.41
N LEU A 294 -2.61 7.03 -4.91
CA LEU A 294 -2.05 6.96 -6.26
C LEU A 294 -1.04 5.82 -6.43
N TRP A 295 -0.29 5.45 -5.38
CA TRP A 295 0.53 4.23 -5.41
C TRP A 295 -0.31 2.96 -5.59
N ARG A 296 -1.47 2.91 -4.93
CA ARG A 296 -2.44 1.83 -5.11
C ARG A 296 -2.96 1.80 -6.56
N GLU A 297 -3.40 2.94 -7.09
CA GLU A 297 -3.84 3.08 -8.49
C GLU A 297 -2.74 2.68 -9.49
N PHE A 298 -1.48 3.07 -9.22
CA PHE A 298 -0.33 2.74 -10.05
C PHE A 298 -0.16 1.22 -10.18
N PHE A 299 -0.22 0.48 -9.07
CA PHE A 299 -0.07 -0.98 -9.10
C PHE A 299 -1.27 -1.68 -9.74
N TYR A 300 -2.49 -1.19 -9.55
CA TYR A 300 -3.65 -1.70 -10.30
C TYR A 300 -3.48 -1.50 -11.80
N THR A 301 -3.06 -0.29 -12.22
CA THR A 301 -2.82 0.01 -13.64
C THR A 301 -1.69 -0.84 -14.21
N ALA A 302 -0.59 -1.02 -13.48
CA ALA A 302 0.57 -1.79 -13.94
C ALA A 302 0.28 -3.30 -14.12
N SER A 303 -0.71 -3.83 -13.40
CA SER A 303 -0.99 -5.26 -13.32
C SER A 303 -2.21 -5.70 -14.14
N MET A 304 -3.13 -4.79 -14.47
CA MET A 304 -4.44 -5.10 -15.11
C MET A 304 -4.36 -5.89 -16.43
N ASN A 305 -3.24 -5.80 -17.14
CA ASN A 305 -2.98 -6.48 -18.43
C ASN A 305 -1.79 -7.45 -18.35
N ASN A 306 -1.33 -7.79 -17.13
CA ASN A 306 -0.22 -8.70 -16.89
C ASN A 306 -0.67 -9.85 -15.97
N PRO A 307 -1.15 -10.99 -16.51
CA PRO A 307 -1.57 -12.13 -15.69
C PRO A 307 -0.43 -12.82 -14.94
N ARG A 308 0.83 -12.41 -15.19
CA ARG A 308 2.04 -12.94 -14.54
C ARG A 308 2.69 -11.90 -13.62
N PHE A 309 1.97 -10.86 -13.21
CA PHE A 309 2.52 -9.78 -12.38
C PHE A 309 3.06 -10.27 -11.04
N ASP A 310 2.54 -11.39 -10.54
CA ASP A 310 2.82 -12.02 -9.25
C ASP A 310 3.94 -13.07 -9.26
N ARG A 311 4.61 -13.24 -10.40
CA ARG A 311 5.69 -14.19 -10.57
C ARG A 311 6.87 -13.58 -11.29
N MET A 312 8.05 -14.18 -11.13
CA MET A 312 9.26 -13.75 -11.83
C MET A 312 9.30 -14.33 -13.24
N GLU A 313 8.98 -15.61 -13.39
CA GLU A 313 9.07 -16.29 -14.69
C GLU A 313 7.97 -15.83 -15.65
N GLY A 314 8.39 -15.42 -16.86
CA GLY A 314 7.48 -14.97 -17.90
C GLY A 314 6.83 -13.62 -17.65
N ASN A 315 7.19 -12.91 -16.58
CA ASN A 315 6.70 -11.56 -16.28
C ASN A 315 7.56 -10.52 -17.03
N PRO A 316 6.99 -9.78 -17.99
CA PRO A 316 7.76 -8.91 -18.89
C PRO A 316 8.43 -7.71 -18.18
N ILE A 317 7.94 -7.34 -17.00
CA ILE A 317 8.45 -6.19 -16.24
C ILE A 317 9.35 -6.61 -15.07
N CYS A 318 9.53 -7.91 -14.83
CA CYS A 318 10.34 -8.41 -13.73
C CYS A 318 11.74 -8.75 -14.21
N ILE A 319 12.75 -8.24 -13.50
CA ILE A 319 14.13 -8.67 -13.68
C ILE A 319 14.27 -10.12 -13.20
N ARG A 320 14.97 -10.95 -13.97
CA ARG A 320 15.29 -12.32 -13.59
C ARG A 320 16.51 -12.34 -12.67
N ILE A 321 16.26 -12.45 -11.38
CA ILE A 321 17.30 -12.56 -10.35
C ILE A 321 17.40 -14.03 -9.93
N PRO A 322 18.60 -14.64 -9.92
CA PRO A 322 18.80 -16.00 -9.47
C PRO A 322 18.72 -16.05 -7.94
N TRP A 323 17.51 -15.99 -7.41
CA TRP A 323 17.23 -16.12 -5.97
C TRP A 323 17.53 -17.54 -5.48
N ASP A 324 17.98 -17.66 -4.24
CA ASP A 324 18.28 -18.94 -3.61
C ASP A 324 16.98 -19.64 -3.16
N ARG A 325 16.97 -20.97 -3.22
CA ARG A 325 15.91 -21.80 -2.63
C ARG A 325 16.36 -22.26 -1.25
N ASN A 326 15.87 -21.60 -0.21
CA ASN A 326 16.20 -21.93 1.17
C ASN A 326 14.92 -21.98 2.03
N PRO A 327 14.21 -23.14 2.06
CA PRO A 327 12.95 -23.27 2.78
C PRO A 327 13.11 -23.11 4.30
N GLU A 328 14.26 -23.49 4.87
CA GLU A 328 14.53 -23.33 6.30
C GLU A 328 14.65 -21.84 6.68
N ALA A 329 15.41 -21.07 5.88
CA ALA A 329 15.55 -19.64 6.12
C ALA A 329 14.22 -18.89 5.89
N LEU A 330 13.45 -19.29 4.87
CA LEU A 330 12.11 -18.75 4.63
C LEU A 330 11.19 -19.01 5.82
N ALA A 331 11.17 -20.23 6.37
CA ALA A 331 10.34 -20.57 7.53
C ALA A 331 10.74 -19.75 8.76
N LYS A 332 12.04 -19.61 9.05
CA LYS A 332 12.53 -18.75 10.14
C LYS A 332 12.10 -17.29 9.98
N TRP A 333 12.15 -16.75 8.76
CA TRP A 333 11.67 -15.41 8.48
C TRP A 333 10.15 -15.29 8.65
N ALA A 334 9.38 -16.19 8.03
CA ALA A 334 7.92 -16.16 8.07
C ALA A 334 7.38 -16.29 9.51
N GLU A 335 8.02 -17.10 10.35
CA GLU A 335 7.61 -17.37 11.73
C GLU A 335 8.21 -16.40 12.75
N GLY A 336 9.03 -15.42 12.35
CA GLY A 336 9.65 -14.48 13.27
C GLY A 336 10.68 -15.13 14.21
N ARG A 337 11.53 -16.01 13.67
CA ARG A 337 12.58 -16.75 14.39
C ARG A 337 13.96 -16.58 13.74
N THR A 338 14.22 -15.40 13.18
CA THR A 338 15.48 -15.08 12.49
C THR A 338 16.63 -14.84 13.46
N GLY A 339 16.32 -14.56 14.73
CA GLY A 339 17.31 -14.14 15.73
C GLY A 339 17.65 -12.66 15.66
N PHE A 340 16.98 -11.89 14.78
CA PHE A 340 17.03 -10.43 14.74
C PHE A 340 15.74 -9.86 15.34
N PRO A 341 15.77 -9.32 16.58
CA PRO A 341 14.55 -8.94 17.32
C PRO A 341 13.64 -7.97 16.58
N TRP A 342 14.22 -7.05 15.81
CA TRP A 342 13.46 -6.11 14.99
C TRP A 342 12.64 -6.81 13.91
N ILE A 343 13.24 -7.74 13.17
CA ILE A 343 12.57 -8.50 12.10
C ILE A 343 11.52 -9.43 12.71
N ASP A 344 11.90 -10.13 13.78
CA ASP A 344 11.04 -11.09 14.47
C ASP A 344 9.81 -10.42 15.09
N ALA A 345 9.97 -9.24 15.70
CA ALA A 345 8.86 -8.46 16.25
C ALA A 345 7.89 -7.97 15.16
N ILE A 346 8.40 -7.56 13.99
CA ILE A 346 7.56 -7.15 12.85
C ILE A 346 6.76 -8.35 12.33
N MET A 347 7.40 -9.49 12.12
CA MET A 347 6.73 -10.69 11.61
C MET A 347 5.71 -11.24 12.63
N THR A 348 5.99 -11.09 13.92
CA THR A 348 5.04 -11.41 15.00
C THR A 348 3.84 -10.46 14.97
N GLN A 349 4.04 -9.14 14.88
CA GLN A 349 2.95 -8.18 14.72
C GLN A 349 2.08 -8.50 13.49
N LEU A 350 2.70 -8.80 12.34
CA LEU A 350 1.99 -9.15 11.12
C LEU A 350 1.10 -10.37 11.33
N ARG A 351 1.59 -11.40 12.01
CA ARG A 351 0.83 -12.62 12.28
C ARG A 351 -0.31 -12.40 13.27
N GLU A 352 -0.06 -11.67 14.35
CA GLU A 352 -1.05 -11.41 15.40
C GLU A 352 -2.14 -10.44 14.97
N GLU A 353 -1.78 -9.34 14.31
CA GLU A 353 -2.69 -8.23 14.01
C GLU A 353 -3.12 -8.14 12.54
N GLY A 354 -2.40 -8.80 11.64
CA GLY A 354 -2.65 -8.75 10.20
C GLY A 354 -2.26 -7.42 9.54
N TRP A 355 -1.52 -6.56 10.22
CA TRP A 355 -1.06 -5.28 9.66
C TRP A 355 0.30 -4.88 10.24
N ILE A 356 1.15 -4.33 9.38
CA ILE A 356 2.42 -3.70 9.77
C ILE A 356 2.61 -2.41 8.97
N HIS A 357 3.23 -1.42 9.62
CA HIS A 357 3.58 -0.13 9.03
C HIS A 357 4.47 -0.30 7.78
N HIS A 358 4.33 0.55 6.77
CA HIS A 358 5.09 0.42 5.52
C HIS A 358 6.62 0.35 5.70
N LEU A 359 7.21 1.11 6.61
CA LEU A 359 8.64 1.01 6.94
C LEU A 359 9.04 -0.37 7.49
N ALA A 360 8.13 -1.03 8.22
CA ALA A 360 8.35 -2.38 8.72
C ALA A 360 8.30 -3.39 7.55
N ARG A 361 7.37 -3.20 6.59
CA ARG A 361 7.33 -3.98 5.32
C ARG A 361 8.66 -3.87 4.56
N HIS A 362 9.20 -2.65 4.44
CA HIS A 362 10.50 -2.44 3.79
C HIS A 362 11.63 -3.20 4.50
N ALA A 363 11.66 -3.17 5.84
CA ALA A 363 12.70 -3.85 6.61
C ALA A 363 12.66 -5.37 6.40
N VAL A 364 11.48 -6.00 6.54
CA VAL A 364 11.36 -7.46 6.40
C VAL A 364 11.49 -7.93 4.95
N ALA A 365 11.02 -7.14 3.98
CA ALA A 365 11.19 -7.44 2.56
C ALA A 365 12.66 -7.32 2.13
N CYS A 366 13.37 -6.29 2.60
CA CYS A 366 14.80 -6.14 2.38
C CYS A 366 15.56 -7.32 2.99
N PHE A 367 15.29 -7.67 4.25
CA PHE A 367 15.94 -8.80 4.91
C PHE A 367 15.74 -10.11 4.14
N LEU A 368 14.51 -10.43 3.72
CA LEU A 368 14.22 -11.65 2.96
C LEU A 368 14.93 -11.70 1.60
N THR A 369 14.97 -10.58 0.88
CA THR A 369 15.40 -10.55 -0.52
C THR A 369 16.85 -10.09 -0.64
N ARG A 370 17.09 -8.90 -1.20
CA ARG A 370 18.41 -8.36 -1.55
C ARG A 370 19.27 -7.94 -0.35
N GLY A 371 18.72 -7.90 0.85
CA GLY A 371 19.41 -7.49 2.07
C GLY A 371 20.23 -8.64 2.65
N ASP A 372 19.58 -9.73 3.06
CA ASP A 372 20.22 -10.74 3.91
C ASP A 372 20.07 -12.17 3.37
N LEU A 373 18.85 -12.64 3.14
CA LEU A 373 18.59 -14.06 2.88
C LEU A 373 18.66 -14.47 1.40
N TRP A 374 18.62 -13.52 0.47
CA TRP A 374 18.64 -13.78 -0.98
C TRP A 374 17.53 -14.73 -1.49
N ILE A 375 16.36 -14.69 -0.84
CA ILE A 375 15.18 -15.49 -1.20
C ILE A 375 14.27 -14.70 -2.13
N SER A 376 13.53 -15.39 -3.02
CA SER A 376 12.64 -14.74 -3.98
C SER A 376 11.56 -13.92 -3.28
N TRP A 377 11.29 -12.74 -3.84
CA TRP A 377 10.19 -11.88 -3.43
C TRP A 377 8.82 -12.56 -3.59
N GLU A 378 8.71 -13.56 -4.47
CA GLU A 378 7.50 -14.39 -4.65
C GLU A 378 7.13 -15.14 -3.36
N GLU A 379 8.12 -15.58 -2.58
CA GLU A 379 7.86 -16.27 -1.31
C GLU A 379 7.41 -15.31 -0.21
N GLY A 380 7.99 -14.10 -0.17
CA GLY A 380 7.55 -13.03 0.71
C GLY A 380 6.12 -12.57 0.40
N MET A 381 5.79 -12.48 -0.89
CA MET A 381 4.46 -12.15 -1.37
C MET A 381 3.41 -13.15 -0.87
N LYS A 382 3.68 -14.46 -0.92
CA LYS A 382 2.77 -15.50 -0.40
C LYS A 382 2.52 -15.36 1.11
N VAL A 383 3.55 -15.10 1.89
CA VAL A 383 3.41 -14.89 3.35
C VAL A 383 2.59 -13.63 3.64
N PHE A 384 2.79 -12.55 2.87
CA PHE A 384 1.98 -11.34 3.02
C PHE A 384 0.54 -11.58 2.54
N GLU A 385 0.32 -12.36 1.49
CA GLU A 385 -1.02 -12.74 1.07
C GLU A 385 -1.74 -13.56 2.16
N GLU A 386 -1.04 -14.45 2.85
CA GLU A 386 -1.59 -15.18 3.99
C GLU A 386 -2.02 -14.24 5.13
N LEU A 387 -1.14 -13.33 5.56
CA LEU A 387 -1.28 -12.64 6.84
C LEU A 387 -1.84 -11.22 6.74
N LEU A 388 -1.49 -10.48 5.68
CA LEU A 388 -1.67 -9.03 5.60
C LEU A 388 -3.09 -8.66 5.15
N LEU A 389 -3.79 -7.87 5.97
CA LEU A 389 -5.17 -7.45 5.76
C LEU A 389 -5.36 -6.56 4.54
N ASP A 390 -4.39 -5.68 4.25
CA ASP A 390 -4.44 -4.73 3.14
C ASP A 390 -3.69 -5.22 1.89
N SER A 391 -3.46 -6.54 1.77
CA SER A 391 -2.85 -7.18 0.61
C SER A 391 -3.87 -7.44 -0.51
N ASP A 392 -3.91 -6.54 -1.51
CA ASP A 392 -4.43 -6.84 -2.86
C ASP A 392 -3.39 -7.57 -3.69
N TRP A 393 -3.81 -8.38 -4.67
CA TRP A 393 -2.87 -9.11 -5.54
C TRP A 393 -1.97 -8.12 -6.30
N SER A 394 -2.57 -7.07 -6.88
CA SER A 394 -1.83 -6.00 -7.58
C SER A 394 -0.86 -5.26 -6.66
N VAL A 395 -1.32 -4.81 -5.49
CA VAL A 395 -0.53 -3.96 -4.59
C VAL A 395 0.59 -4.77 -3.91
N ASN A 396 0.31 -6.01 -3.51
CA ASN A 396 1.27 -6.88 -2.87
C ASN A 396 2.42 -7.23 -3.84
N ALA A 397 2.09 -7.78 -5.02
CA ALA A 397 3.08 -8.11 -6.03
C ALA A 397 3.89 -6.87 -6.47
N GLY A 398 3.22 -5.73 -6.70
CA GLY A 398 3.87 -4.50 -7.11
C GLY A 398 4.84 -3.96 -6.06
N SER A 399 4.46 -4.05 -4.78
CA SER A 399 5.32 -3.66 -3.66
C SER A 399 6.52 -4.58 -3.53
N TRP A 400 6.35 -5.91 -3.61
CA TRP A 400 7.46 -6.87 -3.56
C TRP A 400 8.42 -6.73 -4.73
N LEU A 401 7.92 -6.50 -5.95
CA LEU A 401 8.73 -6.16 -7.12
C LEU A 401 9.58 -4.90 -6.88
N CYS A 402 8.98 -3.86 -6.27
CA CYS A 402 9.68 -2.62 -5.94
C CYS A 402 10.77 -2.82 -4.89
N LEU A 403 10.43 -3.43 -3.74
CA LEU A 403 11.31 -3.56 -2.58
C LEU A 403 12.49 -4.50 -2.81
N SER A 404 12.29 -5.55 -3.60
CA SER A 404 13.34 -6.48 -4.01
C SER A 404 14.25 -5.93 -5.12
N CYS A 405 13.93 -4.75 -5.65
CA CYS A 405 14.55 -4.20 -6.84
C CYS A 405 14.43 -5.13 -8.05
N SER A 406 13.25 -5.73 -8.24
CA SER A 406 12.93 -6.54 -9.42
C SER A 406 12.15 -5.74 -10.47
N SER A 407 11.49 -4.64 -10.09
CA SER A 407 10.88 -3.63 -10.97
C SER A 407 10.61 -2.32 -10.22
N PHE A 408 10.25 -1.24 -10.91
CA PHE A 408 9.78 0.03 -10.32
C PHE A 408 10.72 0.76 -9.35
N PHE A 409 11.99 0.40 -9.27
CA PHE A 409 12.97 1.00 -8.35
C PHE A 409 14.00 1.87 -9.11
N GLN A 410 14.70 2.73 -8.37
CA GLN A 410 15.77 3.58 -8.91
C GLN A 410 17.17 3.18 -8.42
N GLN A 411 17.28 2.67 -7.19
CA GLN A 411 18.56 2.33 -6.55
C GLN A 411 18.41 1.02 -5.77
N PHE A 412 19.43 0.16 -5.83
CA PHE A 412 19.43 -1.15 -5.16
C PHE A 412 20.41 -1.27 -3.98
N PHE A 413 21.27 -0.27 -3.76
CA PHE A 413 22.37 -0.35 -2.79
C PHE A 413 22.01 0.08 -1.37
N HIS A 414 20.85 0.72 -1.17
CA HIS A 414 20.36 1.07 0.16
C HIS A 414 19.64 -0.13 0.79
N CYS A 415 20.38 -0.98 1.49
CA CYS A 415 19.82 -2.07 2.32
C CYS A 415 19.54 -1.58 3.75
N TYR A 416 18.41 -2.00 4.32
CA TYR A 416 18.06 -1.65 5.70
C TYR A 416 18.84 -2.55 6.66
N CYS A 417 19.56 -1.95 7.62
CA CYS A 417 20.23 -2.70 8.67
C CYS A 417 19.18 -3.23 9.68
N PRO A 418 19.05 -4.56 9.89
CA PRO A 418 18.02 -5.16 10.75
C PRO A 418 18.26 -4.87 12.25
N VAL A 419 19.36 -4.21 12.61
CA VAL A 419 19.65 -3.75 13.98
C VAL A 419 19.52 -2.23 14.06
N GLY A 420 20.32 -1.52 13.26
CA GLY A 420 20.42 -0.07 13.34
C GLY A 420 19.16 0.68 12.89
N PHE A 421 18.35 0.10 11.99
CA PHE A 421 17.12 0.75 11.54
C PHE A 421 16.07 0.82 12.65
N GLY A 422 15.78 -0.31 13.30
CA GLY A 422 14.86 -0.35 14.43
C GLY A 422 15.31 0.54 15.58
N ARG A 423 16.59 0.48 15.96
CA ARG A 423 17.18 1.31 17.03
C ARG A 423 17.01 2.81 16.81
N ARG A 424 17.00 3.28 15.55
CA ARG A 424 16.75 4.71 15.25
C ARG A 424 15.29 5.11 15.37
N ILE A 425 14.36 4.18 15.12
CA ILE A 425 12.92 4.42 15.17
C ILE A 425 12.41 4.34 16.62
N ASP A 426 12.86 3.33 17.36
CA ASP A 426 12.48 3.07 18.75
C ASP A 426 13.74 2.73 19.57
N PRO A 427 14.45 3.75 20.10
CA PRO A 427 15.70 3.54 20.84
C PRO A 427 15.58 2.67 22.09
N ASN A 428 14.40 2.63 22.72
CA ASN A 428 14.16 1.87 23.96
C ASN A 428 13.82 0.40 23.67
N GLY A 429 13.37 0.09 22.45
CA GLY A 429 12.94 -1.22 22.01
C GLY A 429 11.58 -1.62 22.58
N ASP A 430 10.71 -0.65 22.88
CA ASP A 430 9.37 -0.89 23.43
C ASP A 430 8.51 -1.73 22.47
N PHE A 431 8.69 -1.55 21.15
CA PHE A 431 8.11 -2.37 20.09
C PHE A 431 8.53 -3.83 20.23
N ILE A 432 9.83 -4.09 20.41
CA ILE A 432 10.38 -5.44 20.59
C ILE A 432 9.85 -6.05 21.88
N ARG A 433 9.82 -5.32 22.99
CA ARG A 433 9.32 -5.82 24.28
C ARG A 433 7.84 -6.22 24.24
N ARG A 434 7.05 -5.55 23.40
CA ARG A 434 5.63 -5.84 23.19
C ARG A 434 5.44 -7.16 22.46
N TYR A 435 6.04 -7.32 21.28
CA TYR A 435 5.80 -8.48 20.41
C TYR A 435 6.74 -9.66 20.68
N LEU A 436 7.87 -9.44 21.36
CA LEU A 436 8.78 -10.50 21.80
C LEU A 436 8.93 -10.44 23.33
N PRO A 437 7.91 -10.87 24.10
CA PRO A 437 7.94 -10.84 25.57
C PRO A 437 9.15 -11.56 26.19
N VAL A 438 9.72 -12.56 25.49
CA VAL A 438 10.93 -13.28 25.93
C VAL A 438 12.15 -12.36 26.04
N LEU A 439 12.18 -11.24 25.31
CA LEU A 439 13.25 -10.24 25.36
C LEU A 439 12.90 -9.04 26.25
N ARG A 440 11.76 -9.06 26.95
CA ARG A 440 11.20 -7.89 27.67
C ARG A 440 12.15 -7.29 28.69
N ASP A 441 13.01 -8.09 29.32
CA ASP A 441 13.90 -7.65 30.40
C ASP A 441 15.32 -7.30 29.92
N PHE A 442 15.62 -7.40 28.61
CA PHE A 442 16.92 -6.99 28.07
C PHE A 442 17.12 -5.47 28.18
N PRO A 443 18.28 -4.97 28.61
CA PRO A 443 18.58 -3.53 28.56
C PRO A 443 18.45 -2.97 27.13
N ALA A 444 17.96 -1.74 26.98
CA ALA A 444 17.80 -1.09 25.66
C ALA A 444 19.07 -1.09 24.81
N LYS A 445 20.25 -1.07 25.46
CA LYS A 445 21.56 -1.19 24.80
C LYS A 445 21.69 -2.47 23.95
N PHE A 446 21.08 -3.57 24.36
CA PHE A 446 21.23 -4.90 23.75
C PHE A 446 19.94 -5.43 23.11
N ILE A 447 18.80 -4.76 23.27
CA ILE A 447 17.49 -5.28 22.82
C ILE A 447 17.42 -5.55 21.31
N TYR A 448 18.21 -4.84 20.51
CA TYR A 448 18.28 -5.00 19.05
C TYR A 448 19.34 -6.01 18.58
N ASP A 449 20.28 -6.35 19.45
CA ASP A 449 21.44 -7.21 19.19
C ASP A 449 21.79 -8.05 20.43
N PRO A 450 20.83 -8.85 20.94
CA PRO A 450 20.97 -9.50 22.25
C PRO A 450 22.09 -10.54 22.29
N TRP A 451 22.55 -11.03 21.13
CA TRP A 451 23.73 -11.90 21.02
C TRP A 451 25.03 -11.20 21.44
N ASN A 452 25.08 -9.87 21.48
CA ASN A 452 26.21 -9.09 22.00
C ASN A 452 26.14 -8.88 23.52
N ALA A 453 25.06 -9.30 24.19
CA ALA A 453 24.92 -9.15 25.64
C ALA A 453 25.83 -10.16 26.38
N PRO A 454 26.60 -9.71 27.38
CA PRO A 454 27.34 -10.60 28.28
C PRO A 454 26.45 -11.66 28.97
N GLY A 455 27.04 -12.79 29.35
CA GLY A 455 26.27 -13.93 29.90
C GLY A 455 25.55 -13.63 31.22
N ASP A 456 26.08 -12.74 32.05
CA ASP A 456 25.42 -12.21 33.25
C ASP A 456 24.21 -11.33 32.92
N VAL A 457 24.28 -10.51 31.87
CA VAL A 457 23.14 -9.71 31.38
C VAL A 457 22.03 -10.62 30.85
N GLN A 458 22.36 -11.65 30.07
CA GLN A 458 21.38 -12.64 29.57
C GLN A 458 20.68 -13.38 30.72
N LYS A 459 21.44 -13.79 31.75
CA LYS A 459 20.88 -14.42 32.96
C LYS A 459 19.97 -13.46 33.73
N ALA A 460 20.36 -12.20 33.88
CA ALA A 460 19.54 -11.18 34.55
C ALA A 460 18.23 -10.91 33.79
N ALA A 461 18.28 -10.92 32.46
CA ALA A 461 17.11 -10.78 31.58
C ALA A 461 16.29 -12.07 31.45
N LYS A 462 16.70 -13.18 32.10
CA LYS A 462 16.06 -14.50 32.05
C LYS A 462 15.85 -15.04 30.63
N CYS A 463 16.77 -14.72 29.73
CA CYS A 463 16.72 -15.18 28.35
C CYS A 463 18.14 -15.37 27.83
N VAL A 464 18.49 -16.63 27.57
CA VAL A 464 19.77 -17.07 27.04
C VAL A 464 19.68 -17.23 25.53
N ILE A 465 20.52 -16.50 24.79
CA ILE A 465 20.51 -16.50 23.33
C ILE A 465 21.07 -17.82 22.78
N GLY A 466 20.29 -18.47 21.93
CA GLY A 466 20.48 -19.83 21.44
C GLY A 466 19.69 -20.90 22.22
N VAL A 467 19.02 -20.54 23.30
CA VAL A 467 18.15 -21.43 24.08
C VAL A 467 16.72 -20.87 24.12
N ASP A 468 16.53 -19.70 24.73
CA ASP A 468 15.21 -19.09 24.92
C ASP A 468 14.80 -18.22 23.72
N TYR A 469 15.79 -17.65 23.02
CA TYR A 469 15.61 -16.89 21.79
C TYR A 469 16.72 -17.25 20.79
N PRO A 470 16.45 -17.42 19.49
CA PRO A 470 17.43 -17.91 18.52
C PRO A 470 18.65 -16.98 18.36
N LYS A 471 19.80 -17.57 17.99
CA LYS A 471 20.95 -16.80 17.51
C LYS A 471 20.62 -16.21 16.12
N PRO A 472 21.25 -15.08 15.73
CA PRO A 472 21.13 -14.55 14.38
C PRO A 472 21.42 -15.63 13.34
N MET A 473 20.47 -15.82 12.42
CA MET A 473 20.58 -16.83 11.38
C MET A 473 21.65 -16.52 10.32
N VAL A 474 22.12 -15.27 10.25
CA VAL A 474 23.16 -14.79 9.34
C VAL A 474 24.01 -13.71 10.00
N ASN A 475 25.23 -13.50 9.47
CA ASN A 475 26.00 -12.29 9.75
C ASN A 475 25.58 -11.18 8.76
N HIS A 476 24.84 -10.19 9.23
CA HIS A 476 24.29 -9.11 8.40
C HIS A 476 25.37 -8.38 7.57
N ALA A 477 26.53 -8.07 8.17
CA ALA A 477 27.56 -7.30 7.50
C ALA A 477 28.15 -8.07 6.30
N GLU A 478 28.36 -9.38 6.46
CA GLU A 478 28.85 -10.24 5.41
C GLU A 478 27.78 -10.51 4.34
N ALA A 479 26.58 -10.89 4.77
CA ALA A 479 25.46 -11.22 3.88
C ALA A 479 25.05 -10.02 3.00
N SER A 480 24.87 -8.85 3.59
CA SER A 480 24.52 -7.61 2.88
C SER A 480 25.61 -7.21 1.88
N ARG A 481 26.89 -7.30 2.26
CA ARG A 481 28.00 -7.01 1.35
C ARG A 481 28.00 -7.95 0.15
N LEU A 482 27.81 -9.25 0.38
CA LEU A 482 27.74 -10.25 -0.69
C LEU A 482 26.53 -10.00 -1.61
N ASN A 483 25.35 -9.75 -1.05
CA ASN A 483 24.12 -9.55 -1.80
C ASN A 483 24.14 -8.26 -2.63
N ILE A 484 24.73 -7.18 -2.12
CA ILE A 484 24.95 -5.94 -2.90
C ILE A 484 25.85 -6.22 -4.11
N GLU A 485 26.91 -7.03 -3.94
CA GLU A 485 27.79 -7.43 -5.04
C GLU A 485 27.06 -8.32 -6.05
N ARG A 486 26.24 -9.28 -5.60
CA ARG A 486 25.36 -10.08 -6.47
C ARG A 486 24.44 -9.19 -7.31
N MET A 487 23.74 -8.23 -6.69
CA MET A 487 22.89 -7.27 -7.42
C MET A 487 23.70 -6.46 -8.43
N ARG A 488 24.88 -5.95 -8.03
CA ARG A 488 25.77 -5.19 -8.92
C ARG A 488 26.14 -5.99 -10.18
N GLN A 489 26.47 -7.27 -10.03
CA GLN A 489 26.82 -8.15 -11.15
C GLN A 489 25.62 -8.37 -12.09
N ILE A 490 24.43 -8.58 -11.53
CA ILE A 490 23.19 -8.71 -12.32
C ILE A 490 22.95 -7.45 -13.15
N TYR A 491 23.04 -6.26 -12.55
CA TYR A 491 22.85 -5.00 -13.25
C TYR A 491 23.94 -4.70 -14.28
N GLN A 492 25.19 -5.10 -14.02
CA GLN A 492 26.28 -5.04 -14.99
C GLN A 492 26.00 -5.89 -16.23
N GLN A 493 25.43 -7.09 -16.06
CA GLN A 493 25.05 -7.94 -17.17
C GLN A 493 23.88 -7.34 -17.97
N LEU A 494 22.85 -6.83 -17.28
CA LEU A 494 21.68 -6.20 -17.92
C LEU A 494 22.04 -4.93 -18.69
N SER A 495 22.91 -4.08 -18.13
CA SER A 495 23.38 -2.85 -18.78
C SER A 495 24.19 -3.14 -20.05
N ARG A 496 25.08 -4.14 -20.00
CA ARG A 496 25.83 -4.62 -21.18
C ARG A 496 24.89 -5.15 -22.26
N TYR A 497 23.81 -5.82 -21.88
CA TYR A 497 22.79 -6.33 -22.80
C TYR A 497 21.91 -5.24 -23.41
N ARG A 498 21.68 -4.13 -22.68
CA ARG A 498 20.77 -3.04 -23.09
C ARG A 498 21.48 -1.75 -23.55
N GLY A 499 22.82 -1.74 -23.66
CA GLY A 499 23.59 -0.56 -24.07
C GLY A 499 23.46 0.66 -23.14
N LEU A 500 23.02 0.47 -21.89
CA LEU A 500 22.71 1.55 -20.94
C LEU A 500 23.77 1.62 -19.84
N SER A 501 24.53 2.71 -19.78
CA SER A 501 25.46 3.03 -18.68
C SER A 501 24.70 3.37 -17.39
N LEU A 502 24.16 2.36 -16.70
CA LEU A 502 23.49 2.54 -15.39
C LEU A 502 24.48 2.66 -14.21
N LEU A 503 25.78 2.44 -14.45
CA LEU A 503 26.78 2.24 -13.39
C LEU A 503 27.60 3.48 -13.04
N ALA A 504 27.38 4.62 -13.71
CA ALA A 504 28.19 5.82 -13.51
C ALA A 504 28.01 6.48 -12.11
N THR A 505 27.14 5.95 -11.25
CA THR A 505 26.82 6.51 -9.91
C THR A 505 27.07 5.56 -8.74
N VAL A 506 27.76 4.42 -8.94
CA VAL A 506 28.13 3.54 -7.81
C VAL A 506 29.41 4.05 -7.15
N PRO A 507 29.41 4.47 -5.88
CA PRO A 507 30.64 4.79 -5.16
C PRO A 507 31.46 3.52 -4.98
N SER A 508 32.70 3.52 -5.49
CA SER A 508 33.70 2.49 -5.22
C SER A 508 34.32 2.74 -3.84
N ASN A 509 33.71 2.22 -2.78
CA ASN A 509 34.37 2.22 -1.46
C ASN A 509 35.20 0.95 -1.32
N HIS A 510 36.52 1.09 -1.41
CA HIS A 510 37.45 0.17 -0.76
C HIS A 510 37.33 0.36 0.75
N PRO A 511 37.29 -0.70 1.56
CA PRO A 511 37.38 -0.57 3.01
C PRO A 511 38.83 -0.23 3.36
N GLU A 512 39.10 1.00 3.82
CA GLU A 512 40.34 1.26 4.55
C GLU A 512 40.18 0.71 5.98
N ASP A 513 41.13 -0.16 6.33
CA ASP A 513 41.23 -0.81 7.64
C ASP A 513 41.37 0.23 8.75
N VAL A 514 40.50 0.11 9.76
CA VAL A 514 40.71 0.71 11.06
C VAL A 514 41.80 -0.11 11.74
N ASN A 515 43.02 0.43 11.83
CA ASN A 515 44.02 -0.16 12.71
C ASN A 515 44.71 0.87 13.61
N VAL A 516 44.87 0.43 14.85
CA VAL A 516 45.31 1.12 16.05
C VAL A 516 46.83 1.33 16.04
N ASN A 517 47.26 2.43 16.67
CA ASN A 517 48.65 2.82 16.99
C ASN A 517 49.68 1.68 17.04
N ASP A 518 50.82 1.87 16.35
CA ASP A 518 52.11 1.65 17.00
C ASP A 518 53.23 2.55 16.42
N SER A 519 54.00 3.05 17.35
CA SER A 519 55.21 3.86 17.21
C SER A 519 56.42 3.04 16.78
N ARG A 520 57.21 3.54 15.81
CA ARG A 520 58.70 3.53 15.78
C ARG A 520 59.22 4.08 14.45
N GLY A 521 60.23 4.95 14.55
CA GLY A 521 60.70 5.80 13.46
C GLY A 521 61.65 5.17 12.45
N SER A 522 61.97 5.96 11.44
CA SER A 522 63.28 6.00 10.77
C SER A 522 63.40 7.25 9.91
N THR A 523 64.51 7.95 10.13
CA THR A 523 65.02 9.20 9.55
C THR A 523 65.36 9.04 8.06
N VAL A 524 65.29 10.12 7.25
CA VAL A 524 66.41 10.67 6.43
C VAL A 524 66.01 12.00 5.76
N HIS A 525 66.94 12.96 5.84
CA HIS A 525 66.94 14.37 5.46
C HIS A 525 66.73 14.74 3.98
N ARG A 526 66.18 15.95 3.72
CA ARG A 526 66.95 17.15 3.28
C ARG A 526 66.09 18.44 3.17
N LYS A 527 66.55 19.48 3.89
CA LYS A 527 66.77 20.92 3.55
C LYS A 527 65.76 21.59 2.60
N THR A 528 65.21 22.80 2.80
CA THR A 528 65.61 24.11 3.40
C THR A 528 64.37 25.00 3.18
N SER A 529 63.99 26.08 3.88
CA SER A 529 64.70 27.21 4.49
C SER A 529 63.66 28.13 5.17
N HIS A 530 64.05 28.75 6.29
CA HIS A 530 63.70 30.10 6.81
C HIS A 530 62.21 30.54 6.88
N SER A 531 61.71 31.21 7.93
CA SER A 531 62.30 31.87 9.11
C SER A 531 61.17 32.45 9.96
N GLU A 532 61.32 32.40 11.29
CA GLU A 532 60.94 33.45 12.26
C GLU A 532 59.44 33.75 12.52
N PHE A 533 58.93 34.06 13.73
CA PHE A 533 59.46 34.23 15.08
C PHE A 533 58.26 34.28 16.08
N ILE A 534 58.49 33.79 17.32
CA ILE A 534 58.01 34.30 18.65
C ILE A 534 56.50 34.23 19.05
N ASN A 535 56.21 33.19 19.85
CA ASN A 535 55.47 33.06 21.15
C ASN A 535 55.25 34.33 22.03
N PRO A 536 54.60 34.28 23.23
CA PRO A 536 53.37 33.61 23.71
C PRO A 536 52.51 34.50 24.65
N ASP A 537 51.50 33.91 25.33
CA ASP A 537 50.98 34.27 26.68
C ASP A 537 50.06 35.52 26.81
N ILE A 538 49.02 35.65 27.67
CA ILE A 538 48.50 34.90 28.84
C ILE A 538 47.08 35.45 29.21
N HIS A 539 46.26 34.59 29.81
CA HIS A 539 45.06 34.73 30.69
C HIS A 539 44.35 36.09 31.00
N PHE A 540 43.00 36.12 31.18
CA PHE A 540 42.24 35.83 32.44
C PHE A 540 40.72 36.15 32.32
N LEU A 541 39.92 35.35 33.06
CA LEU A 541 38.54 35.43 33.57
C LEU A 541 37.47 36.43 33.04
N GLY A 542 36.22 35.93 32.93
CA GLY A 542 34.99 36.71 32.97
C GLY A 542 33.73 35.85 32.93
N ASP A 543 32.90 35.96 33.95
CA ASP A 543 31.82 35.07 34.39
C ASP A 543 30.46 35.29 33.67
N LEU A 544 29.51 34.38 33.95
CA LEU A 544 28.03 34.53 33.96
C LEU A 544 27.16 34.35 32.68
N THR A 545 26.31 33.31 32.79
CA THR A 545 24.85 33.22 32.53
C THR A 545 24.26 33.18 31.11
N VAL A 546 23.66 32.01 30.83
CA VAL A 546 22.27 31.74 30.36
C VAL A 546 21.61 32.76 29.42
N THR A 547 21.27 32.35 28.19
CA THR A 547 19.87 32.27 27.66
C THR A 547 19.84 31.92 26.16
N GLU A 548 18.79 31.21 25.77
CA GLU A 548 18.37 30.86 24.40
C GLU A 548 18.21 32.06 23.46
N PRO A 549 17.96 31.82 22.15
CA PRO A 549 16.97 32.67 21.49
C PRO A 549 15.91 31.89 20.70
N HIS A 550 14.66 32.13 21.09
CA HIS A 550 13.49 32.09 20.24
C HIS A 550 13.42 33.33 19.32
N PHE A 551 12.85 33.10 18.14
CA PHE A 551 12.30 34.01 17.12
C PHE A 551 11.80 35.39 17.58
N TYR A 552 11.89 36.42 16.73
CA TYR A 552 10.75 37.26 16.31
C TYR A 552 11.01 38.10 15.03
N PHE A 553 9.90 38.47 14.40
CA PHE A 553 9.65 39.14 13.12
C PHE A 553 10.05 40.64 13.04
N CYS A 554 10.36 41.08 11.79
CA CYS A 554 10.04 42.32 11.04
C CYS A 554 9.94 43.70 11.73
N PRO A 555 10.32 44.80 11.03
CA PRO A 555 9.25 45.68 10.51
C PRO A 555 9.50 46.35 9.15
N THR A 556 8.39 46.86 8.62
CA THR A 556 8.10 47.58 7.36
C THR A 556 8.74 48.97 7.20
N GLY A 557 8.89 49.43 5.94
CA GLY A 557 9.21 50.83 5.57
C GLY A 557 8.73 51.26 4.16
N VAL A 558 7.53 51.85 4.11
CA VAL A 558 7.03 53.05 3.36
C VAL A 558 7.35 53.33 1.86
N ARG A 559 6.24 53.37 1.09
CA ARG A 559 5.78 54.16 -0.10
C ARG A 559 6.68 55.19 -0.82
N LYS A 560 6.53 55.23 -2.16
CA LYS A 560 6.11 56.44 -2.92
C LYS A 560 5.37 56.09 -4.24
N GLU A 561 4.45 56.98 -4.60
CA GLU A 561 3.37 56.90 -5.60
C GLU A 561 3.81 57.16 -7.06
N GLN A 562 3.01 56.71 -8.05
CA GLN A 562 2.28 57.62 -8.96
C GLN A 562 1.32 56.89 -9.93
N SER A 563 0.02 57.22 -9.78
CA SER A 563 -1.06 57.52 -10.75
C SER A 563 -1.19 56.82 -12.11
N GLY A 564 -2.42 56.35 -12.41
CA GLY A 564 -2.92 56.09 -13.76
C GLY A 564 -4.33 55.48 -13.79
N VAL A 565 -5.34 56.27 -14.20
CA VAL A 565 -6.80 56.08 -14.02
C VAL A 565 -7.49 55.24 -15.13
N SER A 566 -8.70 54.76 -14.81
CA SER A 566 -9.84 54.32 -15.67
C SER A 566 -9.91 52.81 -15.99
N GLY A 567 -11.06 52.13 -15.99
CA GLY A 567 -12.45 52.51 -15.79
C GLY A 567 -13.36 51.55 -16.58
N VAL A 568 -14.27 50.86 -15.87
CA VAL A 568 -15.64 50.50 -16.29
C VAL A 568 -15.85 49.47 -17.45
N ARG A 569 -16.48 48.33 -17.10
CA ARG A 569 -17.28 47.39 -17.94
C ARG A 569 -18.57 48.07 -18.47
N PRO A 570 -19.28 47.67 -19.57
CA PRO A 570 -19.86 46.30 -19.70
C PRO A 570 -20.32 45.76 -21.10
N ARG A 571 -20.60 44.44 -21.10
CA ARG A 571 -21.71 43.66 -21.74
C ARG A 571 -21.90 43.51 -23.28
N SER A 572 -22.42 42.29 -23.58
CA SER A 572 -23.22 41.78 -24.72
C SER A 572 -22.44 41.29 -25.97
N ALA A 573 -22.45 40.01 -26.36
CA ALA A 573 -23.48 39.03 -26.79
C ALA A 573 -23.70 39.02 -28.31
N LYS A 574 -23.43 37.88 -28.98
CA LYS A 574 -24.35 37.12 -29.89
C LYS A 574 -23.68 36.17 -30.90
N HIS A 575 -24.37 35.04 -31.10
CA HIS A 575 -24.54 34.18 -32.29
C HIS A 575 -23.37 33.30 -32.80
N ARG A 576 -23.50 31.95 -32.73
CA ARG A 576 -24.23 30.97 -33.58
C ARG A 576 -23.55 30.75 -34.95
N HIS A 577 -23.00 29.54 -35.17
CA HIS A 577 -23.46 28.52 -36.13
C HIS A 577 -22.37 27.45 -36.41
N SER A 578 -22.72 26.18 -36.22
CA SER A 578 -22.18 25.01 -36.98
C SER A 578 -23.01 24.86 -38.29
N PRO A 579 -22.86 23.83 -39.16
CA PRO A 579 -21.96 22.66 -39.17
C PRO A 579 -21.39 22.30 -40.57
N GLY A 580 -20.66 21.19 -40.71
CA GLY A 580 -20.35 20.64 -42.04
C GLY A 580 -19.53 19.35 -42.06
N HIS A 581 -20.21 18.22 -42.28
CA HIS A 581 -19.69 16.89 -42.61
C HIS A 581 -18.74 16.85 -43.83
N ARG A 582 -17.81 15.86 -43.89
CA ARG A 582 -17.91 14.66 -44.77
C ARG A 582 -16.58 13.87 -44.93
N THR A 583 -16.73 12.54 -44.78
CA THR A 583 -16.19 11.41 -45.60
C THR A 583 -14.70 11.05 -45.67
N SER A 584 -14.43 9.81 -45.23
CA SER A 584 -13.43 8.77 -45.67
C SER A 584 -13.32 8.65 -47.21
N PRO A 585 -12.31 8.00 -47.88
CA PRO A 585 -11.84 6.61 -47.64
C PRO A 585 -10.35 6.23 -47.90
N TYR A 586 -9.95 5.07 -47.34
CA TYR A 586 -8.98 4.01 -47.75
C TYR A 586 -7.61 4.38 -48.40
N THR A 587 -6.50 3.78 -47.95
CA THR A 587 -5.79 2.64 -48.61
C THR A 587 -4.56 2.20 -47.77
N THR A 588 -4.32 0.89 -47.79
CA THR A 588 -3.29 0.04 -47.17
C THR A 588 -1.83 0.46 -47.34
N GLN A 589 -1.00 0.27 -46.32
CA GLN A 589 0.26 -0.49 -46.44
C GLN A 589 0.83 -0.89 -45.06
N SER A 590 1.25 -2.15 -44.99
CA SER A 590 1.95 -2.82 -43.92
C SER A 590 3.35 -2.26 -43.72
N ASP A 591 3.69 -1.89 -42.49
CA ASP A 591 5.05 -1.98 -41.95
C ASP A 591 4.95 -2.09 -40.43
N GLN A 592 5.37 -3.23 -39.89
CA GLN A 592 5.67 -3.35 -38.46
C GLN A 592 7.08 -2.82 -38.21
N PRO A 593 7.26 -1.93 -37.22
CA PRO A 593 8.54 -1.79 -36.55
C PRO A 593 8.49 -2.46 -35.17
N ASP A 594 9.50 -3.29 -34.92
CA ASP A 594 9.92 -3.77 -33.60
C ASP A 594 9.81 -2.66 -32.54
N GLN A 595 8.92 -2.85 -31.57
CA GLN A 595 8.84 -1.98 -30.40
C GLN A 595 9.92 -2.35 -29.38
N ASN A 596 11.10 -1.77 -29.56
CA ASN A 596 12.10 -1.67 -28.50
C ASN A 596 11.58 -0.73 -27.39
N HIS A 597 11.14 -1.30 -26.27
CA HIS A 597 10.74 -0.53 -25.09
C HIS A 597 11.96 0.18 -24.45
N GLN A 598 12.06 1.50 -24.64
CA GLN A 598 12.98 2.36 -23.91
C GLN A 598 12.48 2.58 -22.47
N PHE A 599 13.29 2.16 -21.48
CA PHE A 599 13.11 2.57 -20.09
C PHE A 599 13.71 3.97 -19.90
N ALA A 600 12.85 4.99 -19.70
CA ALA A 600 13.30 6.34 -19.38
C ALA A 600 13.64 6.46 -17.88
N ILE A 601 14.88 6.85 -17.57
CA ILE A 601 15.41 7.10 -16.21
C ILE A 601 15.20 8.59 -15.87
N PRO A 602 14.38 8.96 -14.88
CA PRO A 602 14.26 10.35 -14.44
C PRO A 602 15.37 10.68 -13.42
N GLN A 603 16.07 11.80 -13.64
CA GLN A 603 16.95 12.40 -12.64
C GLN A 603 16.10 13.12 -11.58
N GLN A 604 16.16 12.69 -10.31
CA GLN A 604 16.01 13.45 -9.04
C GLN A 604 15.84 12.47 -7.86
N PRO A 605 16.76 12.43 -6.88
CA PRO A 605 16.70 11.54 -5.72
C PRO A 605 16.04 12.23 -4.50
N GLY A 606 15.12 11.54 -3.78
CA GLY A 606 14.76 11.95 -2.42
C GLY A 606 13.33 11.74 -1.92
N SER A 607 12.35 11.38 -2.77
CA SER A 607 10.92 11.46 -2.37
C SER A 607 10.24 10.14 -1.99
N LEU A 608 10.93 8.99 -2.13
CA LEU A 608 10.35 7.65 -1.88
C LEU A 608 10.23 7.25 -0.39
N LEU A 609 10.61 8.15 0.52
CA LEU A 609 10.81 7.82 1.95
C LEU A 609 9.59 7.98 2.86
N PHE A 610 8.43 8.38 2.32
CA PHE A 610 7.24 8.55 3.14
C PHE A 610 6.01 8.05 2.38
N LEU A 611 5.09 7.47 3.13
CA LEU A 611 3.64 7.41 2.85
C LEU A 611 3.16 6.14 2.13
N GLN A 612 2.91 5.07 2.90
CA GLN A 612 2.06 3.95 2.45
C GLN A 612 0.95 3.52 3.43
N ASP A 613 0.80 4.17 4.58
CA ASP A 613 -0.32 3.83 5.49
C ASP A 613 -1.45 4.86 5.35
N VAL A 614 -2.29 4.69 4.32
CA VAL A 614 -3.70 5.08 4.34
C VAL A 614 -4.48 3.87 3.90
#